data_AF-A0A1F5RDK1-F1
#
_entry.id   AF-A0A1F5RDK1-F1
#
_cell.length_a   1.000
_cell.length_b   1.000
_cell.length_c   1.000
_cell.angle_alpha   90.00
_cell.angle_beta   90.00
_cell.angle_gamma   90.00
#
_symmetry.space_group_name_H-M   'P 1'
#
loop_
_entity.id
_entity.type
_entity.pdbx_description
1 polymer ?
#
loop_
_entity_poly.entity_id
_entity_poly.type
_entity_poly.pdbx_seq_one_letter_code
_entity_poly.pdbx_strand_id
1 'polypeptide(L)'
;MEKSNQIGSDKPWYHGSPQKLTRLKAGSTITQQFEIARIFSHKPAVVVGNGAKWKHTGPFIKGFVYRLLGLVCKNDIVAVPNSTMSKGDEWNTRREFRLELVAETIVNPAELLTKHELKEMVKRGEVDKTVIETIFKKQQYNNP
;
A
#
# COMPACT_ATOMS: atom_id res chain seq x y z
N MET A 1 -3.48 -28.43 24.00
CA MET A 1 -2.49 -28.28 22.91
C MET A 1 -3.01 -27.26 21.91
N GLU A 2 -2.11 -26.41 21.42
CA GLU A 2 -2.22 -25.42 20.32
C GLU A 2 -3.20 -24.24 20.46
N LYS A 3 -2.75 -23.19 21.18
CA LYS A 3 -3.31 -21.81 21.09
C LYS A 3 -2.23 -20.74 20.86
N SER A 4 -1.15 -21.05 20.12
CA SER A 4 0.04 -20.18 20.07
C SER A 4 0.53 -19.75 18.69
N ASN A 5 -0.20 -20.01 17.60
CA ASN A 5 0.25 -19.70 16.24
C ASN A 5 -0.60 -18.67 15.47
N GLN A 6 -1.62 -18.09 16.11
CA GLN A 6 -2.41 -17.03 15.50
C GLN A 6 -1.69 -15.69 15.74
N ILE A 7 -1.33 -14.97 14.67
CA ILE A 7 -1.28 -13.49 14.74
C ILE A 7 -2.73 -13.03 14.54
N GLY A 8 -3.61 -13.50 15.43
CA GLY A 8 -5.03 -13.21 15.40
C GLY A 8 -5.27 -12.03 16.33
N SER A 9 -4.94 -10.82 15.89
CA SER A 9 -5.83 -9.75 16.33
C SER A 9 -7.12 -9.95 15.54
N ASP A 10 -8.29 -9.79 16.16
CA ASP A 10 -9.60 -9.83 15.49
C ASP A 10 -9.77 -8.75 14.40
N LYS A 11 -8.69 -8.03 14.08
CA LYS A 11 -8.68 -6.96 13.12
C LYS A 11 -8.63 -7.51 11.70
N PRO A 12 -9.50 -7.03 10.80
CA PRO A 12 -9.49 -7.42 9.41
C PRO A 12 -8.16 -7.09 8.72
N TRP A 13 -7.84 -7.89 7.70
CA TRP A 13 -6.70 -7.66 6.82
C TRP A 13 -7.18 -7.09 5.49
N TYR A 14 -6.41 -6.14 4.96
CA TYR A 14 -6.75 -5.40 3.76
C TYR A 14 -5.65 -5.46 2.71
N HIS A 15 -6.08 -5.32 1.45
CA HIS A 15 -5.22 -5.15 0.29
C HIS A 15 -5.75 -4.02 -0.59
N GLY A 16 -4.86 -3.14 -1.05
CA GLY A 16 -5.17 -2.11 -2.04
C GLY A 16 -4.70 -2.52 -3.42
N SER A 17 -5.55 -2.37 -4.44
CA SER A 17 -5.17 -2.60 -5.84
C SER A 17 -5.84 -1.60 -6.79
N PRO A 18 -5.18 -1.17 -7.88
CA PRO A 18 -5.84 -0.41 -8.95
C PRO A 18 -6.67 -1.31 -9.87
N GLN A 19 -6.69 -2.63 -9.64
CA GLN A 19 -7.40 -3.62 -10.44
C GLN A 19 -8.52 -4.27 -9.65
N LYS A 20 -9.58 -4.67 -10.34
CA LYS A 20 -10.63 -5.49 -9.74
C LYS A 20 -10.16 -6.91 -9.50
N LEU A 21 -10.15 -7.36 -8.25
CA LEU A 21 -9.66 -8.68 -7.85
C LEU A 21 -10.75 -9.47 -7.11
N THR A 22 -10.73 -10.80 -7.30
CA THR A 22 -11.49 -11.76 -6.48
C THR A 22 -10.57 -12.65 -5.64
N ARG A 23 -9.28 -12.69 -5.99
CA ARG A 23 -8.23 -13.44 -5.32
C ARG A 23 -6.95 -12.61 -5.23
N LEU A 24 -6.25 -12.77 -4.11
CA LEU A 24 -4.93 -12.22 -3.88
C LEU A 24 -3.90 -13.32 -4.09
N LYS A 25 -2.89 -13.06 -4.92
CA LYS A 25 -1.79 -14.03 -5.15
C LYS A 25 -0.81 -14.04 -3.98
N ALA A 26 -0.06 -15.12 -3.83
CA ALA A 26 1.11 -15.15 -2.95
C ALA A 26 2.11 -14.06 -3.35
N GLY A 27 2.84 -13.51 -2.37
CA GLY A 27 3.78 -12.41 -2.55
C GLY A 27 3.14 -11.02 -2.54
N SER A 28 1.81 -10.92 -2.36
CA SER A 28 1.12 -9.63 -2.33
C SER A 28 1.19 -8.99 -0.95
N THR A 29 1.25 -7.66 -0.90
CA THR A 29 1.28 -6.91 0.37
C THR A 29 -0.11 -6.74 0.95
N ILE A 30 -0.24 -6.95 2.27
CA ILE A 30 -1.44 -6.76 3.07
C ILE A 30 -1.13 -5.96 4.34
N THR A 31 -2.16 -5.34 4.90
CA THR A 31 -2.08 -4.52 6.11
C THR A 31 -3.33 -4.65 6.96
N GLN A 32 -3.23 -4.41 8.27
CA GLN A 32 -4.41 -4.27 9.14
C GLN A 32 -4.95 -2.83 9.15
N GLN A 33 -4.30 -1.89 8.47
CA GLN A 33 -4.69 -0.49 8.42
C GLN A 33 -5.39 -0.19 7.10
N PHE A 34 -6.70 0.08 7.18
CA PHE A 34 -7.51 0.39 6.00
C PHE A 34 -6.97 1.58 5.20
N GLU A 35 -6.56 2.66 5.87
CA GLU A 35 -6.04 3.86 5.19
C GLU A 35 -4.74 3.59 4.41
N ILE A 36 -3.88 2.71 4.92
CA ILE A 36 -2.67 2.30 4.18
C ILE A 36 -3.10 1.53 2.93
N ALA A 37 -4.01 0.57 3.05
CA ALA A 37 -4.54 -0.15 1.89
C ALA A 37 -5.21 0.80 0.87
N ARG A 38 -5.93 1.82 1.32
CA ARG A 38 -6.49 2.86 0.45
C ARG A 38 -5.39 3.58 -0.34
N ILE A 39 -4.36 4.08 0.31
CA ILE A 39 -3.27 4.79 -0.37
C ILE A 39 -2.58 3.88 -1.39
N PHE A 40 -2.23 2.66 -0.98
CA PHE A 40 -1.56 1.70 -1.85
C PHE A 40 -2.44 1.18 -3.01
N SER A 41 -3.78 1.29 -2.90
CA SER A 41 -4.69 0.95 -4.00
C SER A 41 -4.48 1.80 -5.26
N HIS A 42 -3.87 2.98 -5.12
CA HIS A 42 -3.52 3.85 -6.23
C HIS A 42 -2.13 3.57 -6.82
N LYS A 43 -1.43 2.55 -6.30
CA LYS A 43 -0.05 2.15 -6.69
C LYS A 43 0.94 3.33 -6.65
N PRO A 44 1.07 4.02 -5.49
CA PRO A 44 2.05 5.08 -5.31
C PRO A 44 3.47 4.51 -5.47
N ALA A 45 4.39 5.33 -5.98
CA ALA A 45 5.82 5.04 -5.96
C ALA A 45 6.48 5.49 -4.64
N VAL A 46 5.97 6.56 -4.02
CA VAL A 46 6.42 7.09 -2.73
C VAL A 46 5.21 7.33 -1.84
N VAL A 47 5.31 6.91 -0.58
CA VAL A 47 4.36 7.19 0.50
C VAL A 47 5.17 7.67 1.70
N VAL A 48 4.75 8.78 2.31
CA VAL A 48 5.38 9.35 3.51
C VAL A 48 4.34 9.92 4.45
N GLY A 49 4.64 9.94 5.74
CA GLY A 49 3.77 10.52 6.77
C GLY A 49 3.50 9.56 7.92
N ASN A 50 2.50 9.91 8.72
CA ASN A 50 2.06 9.10 9.86
C ASN A 50 0.56 9.33 10.15
N GLY A 51 -0.28 8.36 9.80
CA GLY A 51 -1.72 8.44 10.07
C GLY A 51 -2.38 9.65 9.41
N ALA A 52 -2.75 10.67 10.18
CA ALA A 52 -3.53 11.82 9.70
C ALA A 52 -2.80 12.73 8.67
N LYS A 53 -1.52 12.49 8.39
CA LYS A 53 -0.69 13.32 7.50
C LYS A 53 -0.05 12.53 6.36
N TRP A 54 -0.68 11.45 5.90
CA TRP A 54 -0.17 10.72 4.75
C TRP A 54 -0.09 11.61 3.52
N LYS A 55 1.07 11.56 2.86
CA LYS A 55 1.28 12.07 1.52
C LYS A 55 1.83 10.97 0.63
N HIS A 56 1.43 10.98 -0.62
CA HIS A 56 1.89 9.99 -1.57
C HIS A 56 2.00 10.55 -2.98
N THR A 57 2.73 9.83 -3.82
CA THR A 57 2.67 10.05 -5.26
C THR A 57 1.41 9.36 -5.81
N GLY A 58 0.63 10.05 -6.61
CA GLY A 58 -0.37 9.39 -7.46
C GLY A 58 0.27 8.81 -8.73
N PRO A 59 -0.42 7.87 -9.36
CA PRO A 59 -1.21 8.29 -10.51
C PRO A 59 -2.69 8.48 -10.13
N PHE A 60 -3.41 9.33 -10.88
CA PHE A 60 -4.85 9.59 -10.72
C PHE A 60 -5.71 8.39 -11.19
N ILE A 61 -5.41 7.19 -10.70
CA ILE A 61 -6.11 5.97 -11.07
C ILE A 61 -7.06 5.62 -9.93
N LYS A 62 -8.28 5.21 -10.29
CA LYS A 62 -9.25 4.65 -9.33
C LYS A 62 -8.64 3.44 -8.61
N GLY A 63 -8.80 3.40 -7.30
CA GLY A 63 -8.34 2.29 -6.46
C GLY A 63 -9.49 1.44 -5.97
N PHE A 64 -9.16 0.25 -5.49
CA PHE A 64 -10.07 -0.68 -4.85
C PHE A 64 -9.41 -1.20 -3.57
N VAL A 65 -10.15 -1.21 -2.47
CA VAL A 65 -9.72 -1.81 -1.21
C VAL A 65 -10.51 -3.09 -0.97
N TYR A 66 -9.79 -4.15 -0.66
CA TYR A 66 -10.31 -5.48 -0.42
C TYR A 66 -10.06 -5.91 1.01
N ARG A 67 -11.03 -6.63 1.59
CA ARG A 67 -10.84 -7.41 2.80
C ARG A 67 -10.46 -8.85 2.43
N LEU A 68 -9.47 -9.42 3.12
CA LEU A 68 -9.15 -10.84 2.99
C LEU A 68 -10.22 -11.68 3.68
N LEU A 69 -10.69 -12.71 2.99
CA LEU A 69 -11.61 -13.70 3.56
C LEU A 69 -10.84 -14.87 4.16
N GLY A 70 -11.17 -15.22 5.39
CA GLY A 70 -10.53 -16.29 6.16
C GLY A 70 -9.46 -15.78 7.13
N LEU A 71 -8.93 -16.70 7.94
CA LEU A 71 -7.90 -16.39 8.93
C LEU A 71 -6.53 -16.21 8.23
N VAL A 72 -5.77 -15.22 8.72
CA VAL A 72 -4.37 -15.01 8.36
C VAL A 72 -3.52 -15.51 9.53
N CYS A 73 -2.74 -16.56 9.31
CA CYS A 73 -1.87 -17.15 10.31
C CYS A 73 -0.43 -16.61 10.20
N LYS A 74 0.38 -16.77 11.26
CA LYS A 74 1.80 -16.33 11.25
C LYS A 74 2.59 -16.88 10.05
N ASN A 75 2.30 -18.12 9.67
CA ASN A 75 2.99 -18.79 8.58
C ASN A 75 2.55 -18.29 7.20
N ASP A 76 1.39 -17.64 7.10
CA ASP A 76 0.86 -17.11 5.85
C ASP A 76 1.51 -15.79 5.43
N ILE A 77 2.31 -15.18 6.30
CA ILE A 77 2.85 -13.84 6.09
C ILE A 77 4.32 -13.72 6.45
N VAL A 78 4.99 -12.78 5.80
CA VAL A 78 6.36 -12.35 6.10
C VAL A 78 6.40 -10.83 6.12
N ALA A 79 7.17 -10.24 7.03
CA ALA A 79 7.35 -8.80 7.05
C ALA A 79 7.91 -8.33 5.70
N VAL A 80 7.44 -7.19 5.19
CA VAL A 80 7.99 -6.61 3.96
C VAL A 80 9.47 -6.28 4.20
N PRO A 81 10.40 -6.85 3.41
CA PRO A 81 11.82 -6.57 3.58
C PRO A 81 12.09 -5.10 3.29
N ASN A 82 12.89 -4.45 4.15
CA ASN A 82 13.31 -3.05 3.99
C ASN A 82 12.16 -2.03 3.90
N SER A 83 10.98 -2.31 4.49
CA SER A 83 9.90 -1.32 4.55
C SER A 83 10.30 -0.13 5.42
N THR A 84 10.00 1.08 4.95
CA THR A 84 10.12 2.34 5.70
C THR A 84 8.89 2.62 6.56
N MET A 85 7.85 1.80 6.45
CA MET A 85 6.65 1.85 7.31
C MET A 85 6.94 1.27 8.69
N SER A 86 6.09 1.56 9.68
CA SER A 86 6.31 1.08 11.04
C SER A 86 6.25 -0.44 11.09
N LYS A 87 6.99 -1.04 12.02
CA LYS A 87 7.02 -2.49 12.21
C LYS A 87 5.61 -3.03 12.44
N GLY A 88 5.16 -3.89 11.55
CA GLY A 88 3.84 -4.52 11.61
C GLY A 88 2.77 -3.87 10.73
N ASP A 89 3.09 -2.78 10.04
CA ASP A 89 2.15 -2.07 9.17
C ASP A 89 1.89 -2.82 7.86
N GLU A 90 2.88 -3.55 7.35
CA GLU A 90 2.80 -4.24 6.06
C GLU A 90 3.44 -5.62 6.09
N TRP A 91 2.78 -6.56 5.41
CA TRP A 91 3.19 -7.95 5.34
C TRP A 91 2.99 -8.49 3.93
N ASN A 92 3.92 -9.30 3.42
CA ASN A 92 3.72 -10.04 2.19
C ASN A 92 3.10 -11.41 2.47
N THR A 93 2.10 -11.79 1.67
CA THR A 93 1.46 -13.11 1.75
C THR A 93 2.39 -14.19 1.24
N ARG A 94 2.27 -15.41 1.79
CA ARG A 94 2.96 -16.63 1.33
C ARG A 94 2.03 -17.59 0.58
N ARG A 95 0.73 -17.31 0.61
CA ARG A 95 -0.30 -18.08 -0.12
C ARG A 95 -1.37 -17.17 -0.68
N GLU A 96 -2.28 -17.76 -1.44
CA GLU A 96 -3.43 -17.04 -1.97
C GLU A 96 -4.54 -16.85 -0.92
N PHE A 97 -5.31 -15.78 -1.11
CA PHE A 97 -6.49 -15.45 -0.32
C PHE A 97 -7.68 -15.13 -1.23
N ARG A 98 -8.89 -15.46 -0.80
CA ARG A 98 -10.11 -14.90 -1.40
C ARG A 98 -10.31 -13.49 -0.89
N LEU A 99 -10.87 -12.64 -1.74
CA LEU A 99 -11.08 -11.23 -1.43
C LEU A 99 -12.57 -10.88 -1.48
N GLU A 100 -12.93 -9.90 -0.67
CA GLU A 100 -14.21 -9.19 -0.74
C GLU A 100 -13.92 -7.72 -0.97
N LEU A 101 -14.56 -7.11 -1.98
CA LEU A 101 -14.44 -5.68 -2.24
C LEU A 101 -15.16 -4.92 -1.12
N VAL A 102 -14.47 -4.00 -0.47
CA VAL A 102 -15.06 -3.19 0.62
C VAL A 102 -15.16 -1.71 0.26
N ALA A 103 -14.33 -1.20 -0.64
CA ALA A 103 -14.41 0.18 -1.09
C ALA A 103 -13.83 0.37 -2.51
N GLU A 104 -14.43 1.29 -3.25
CA GLU A 104 -13.80 1.94 -4.41
C GLU A 104 -13.26 3.30 -3.95
N THR A 105 -12.08 3.67 -4.41
CA THR A 105 -11.36 4.85 -3.88
C THR A 105 -10.90 5.76 -5.00
N ILE A 106 -10.83 7.05 -4.69
CA ILE A 106 -10.20 8.07 -5.54
C ILE A 106 -9.07 8.72 -4.77
N VAL A 107 -8.06 9.19 -5.50
CA VAL A 107 -6.94 9.94 -4.91
C VAL A 107 -7.48 11.25 -4.33
N ASN A 108 -7.15 11.53 -3.07
CA ASN A 108 -7.39 12.83 -2.47
C ASN A 108 -6.28 13.80 -2.91
N PRO A 109 -6.59 14.87 -3.67
CA PRO A 109 -5.55 15.81 -4.14
C PRO A 109 -4.74 16.46 -3.03
N ALA A 110 -5.31 16.62 -1.83
CA ALA A 110 -4.60 17.18 -0.67
C ALA A 110 -3.50 16.25 -0.11
N GLU A 111 -3.55 14.96 -0.44
CA GLU A 111 -2.57 13.94 -0.04
C GLU A 111 -1.44 13.79 -1.07
N LEU A 112 -1.46 14.55 -2.17
CA LEU A 112 -0.44 14.45 -3.21
C LEU A 112 0.85 15.19 -2.84
N LEU A 113 1.99 14.49 -3.00
CA LEU A 113 3.31 15.12 -2.96
C LEU A 113 3.49 16.01 -4.18
N THR A 114 3.90 17.25 -3.94
CA THR A 114 4.25 18.19 -5.01
C THR A 114 5.63 17.88 -5.60
N LYS A 115 5.90 18.38 -6.81
CA LYS A 115 7.23 18.27 -7.43
C LYS A 115 8.33 18.92 -6.58
N HIS A 116 7.99 19.99 -5.86
CA HIS A 116 8.94 20.68 -4.98
C HIS A 116 9.28 19.80 -3.78
N GLU A 117 8.29 19.24 -3.09
CA GLU A 117 8.49 18.33 -1.95
C GLU A 117 9.33 17.11 -2.35
N LEU A 118 9.02 16.47 -3.49
CA LEU A 118 9.80 15.34 -3.99
C LEU A 118 11.28 15.71 -4.23
N LYS A 119 11.56 16.88 -4.80
CA LYS A 119 12.93 17.36 -5.02
C LYS A 119 13.68 17.58 -3.70
N GLU A 120 13.02 18.14 -2.69
CA GLU A 120 13.63 18.33 -1.36
C GLU A 120 13.93 16.98 -0.69
N MET A 121 13.05 15.98 -0.86
CA MET A 121 13.30 14.62 -0.36
C MET A 121 14.53 13.96 -1.00
N VAL A 122 14.77 14.16 -2.31
CA VAL A 122 16.00 13.69 -2.99
C VAL A 122 17.23 14.36 -2.39
N LYS A 123 17.19 15.69 -2.19
CA LYS A 123 18.32 16.42 -1.61
C LYS A 123 18.68 15.91 -0.21
N ARG A 124 17.67 15.49 0.57
CA ARG A 124 17.85 14.88 1.90
C ARG A 124 18.25 13.40 1.86
N GLY A 125 18.30 12.77 0.68
CA GLY A 125 18.62 11.35 0.53
C GLY A 125 17.51 10.39 0.95
N GLU A 126 16.28 10.87 1.10
CA GLU A 126 15.12 10.07 1.54
C GLU A 126 14.49 9.28 0.40
N VAL A 127 14.66 9.76 -0.84
CA VAL A 127 14.11 9.15 -2.06
C VAL A 127 15.21 9.14 -3.12
N ASP A 128 15.38 7.99 -3.78
CA ASP A 128 16.30 7.86 -4.90
C ASP A 128 15.84 8.74 -6.08
N LYS A 129 16.79 9.50 -6.65
CA LYS A 129 16.53 10.39 -7.79
C LYS A 129 15.89 9.65 -8.97
N THR A 130 16.26 8.39 -9.21
CA THR A 130 15.72 7.54 -10.29
C THR A 130 14.23 7.23 -10.12
N VAL A 131 13.74 7.15 -8.88
CA VAL A 131 12.31 6.96 -8.56
C VAL A 131 11.52 8.18 -9.02
N ILE A 132 12.03 9.38 -8.75
CA ILE A 132 11.37 10.64 -9.12
C ILE A 132 11.42 10.91 -10.62
N GLU A 133 12.53 10.58 -11.29
CA GLU A 133 12.61 10.63 -12.75
C GLU A 133 11.56 9.71 -13.41
N THR A 134 11.34 8.52 -12.82
CA THR A 134 10.29 7.59 -13.27
C THR A 134 8.88 8.14 -13.04
N ILE A 135 8.63 8.75 -11.88
CA ILE A 135 7.34 9.38 -11.56
C ILE A 135 7.04 10.53 -12.54
N PHE A 136 8.01 11.44 -12.75
CA PHE A 136 7.81 12.60 -13.62
C PHE A 136 7.60 12.22 -15.08
N LYS A 137 8.31 11.20 -15.59
CA LYS A 137 8.05 10.66 -16.94
C LYS A 137 6.60 10.16 -17.04
N LYS A 138 6.13 9.34 -16.09
CA LYS A 138 4.75 8.82 -16.11
C LYS A 138 3.68 9.90 -16.00
N GLN A 139 3.94 10.99 -15.27
CA GLN A 139 3.01 12.12 -15.16
C GLN A 139 2.98 12.98 -16.43
N GLN A 140 4.09 13.10 -17.16
CA GLN A 140 4.16 13.88 -18.41
C GLN A 140 3.36 13.23 -19.55
N TYR A 141 3.23 11.90 -19.57
CA TYR A 141 2.42 11.18 -20.58
C TYR A 141 0.92 11.07 -20.24
N ASN A 142 0.52 11.43 -19.02
CA ASN A 142 -0.87 11.31 -18.54
C ASN A 142 -1.61 12.66 -18.44
N ASN A 143 -0.98 13.76 -18.87
CA ASN A 143 -1.64 15.05 -19.05
C ASN A 143 -1.89 15.22 -20.56
N PRO A 144 -3.16 15.18 -21.03
CA PRO A 144 -3.49 15.58 -22.40
C PRO A 144 -3.19 17.08 -22.64
#